data_AF-A0A4R1FPF9-F1
#
_entry.id   AF-A0A4R1FPF9-F1
#
_cell.length_a   1.000
_cell.length_b   1.000
_cell.length_c   1.000
_cell.angle_alpha   90.00
_cell.angle_beta   90.00
_cell.angle_gamma   90.00
#
_symmetry.space_group_name_H-M   'P 1'
#
loop_
_entity.id
_entity.type
_entity.pdbx_description
1 polymer ?
#
loop_
_entity_poly.entity_id
_entity_poly.type
_entity_poly.pdbx_seq_one_letter_code
_entity_poly.pdbx_strand_id
1 'polypeptide(L)'
;MLTPERLLDVSTAAANNFKKPLDLIAIHSEQPVRGTQPRASLNPFTVMSAGGAWERLIADLVGASQSELAKPGHHKSDKGMQYPDTVDGYLRKRQVIRMPVTSRWEAAYAQGWHGAMPTRWITVTSESNDADRQVFLRYVRAAIGARNAAAHFALAQTANAIAGEWKEYGGHPWDSDAASDTLQSGYVRGATALWLQLIDTTLVAVAADHGWDPAPFRLPADWFGAVATSDRYHGVEFWGGRALHRVA
;
A
#
# COMPACT_ATOMS: atom_id res chain seq x y z
N MET A 1 -6.72 -11.89 -22.95
CA MET A 1 -5.39 -12.28 -22.42
C MET A 1 -4.63 -10.99 -22.13
N LEU A 2 -3.86 -10.95 -21.03
CA LEU A 2 -3.02 -9.80 -20.71
C LEU A 2 -1.84 -9.72 -21.70
N THR A 3 -1.47 -8.52 -22.14
CA THR A 3 -0.31 -8.27 -23.02
C THR A 3 0.68 -7.32 -22.34
N PRO A 4 1.94 -7.26 -22.79
CA PRO A 4 2.93 -6.31 -22.26
C PRO A 4 2.44 -4.85 -22.32
N GLU A 5 1.84 -4.43 -23.42
CA GLU A 5 1.37 -3.05 -23.62
C GLU A 5 0.27 -2.70 -22.62
N ARG A 6 -0.66 -3.64 -22.39
CA ARG A 6 -1.73 -3.44 -21.40
C ARG A 6 -1.20 -3.44 -19.97
N LEU A 7 -0.18 -4.25 -19.67
CA LEU A 7 0.48 -4.20 -18.36
C LEU A 7 1.23 -2.87 -18.17
N LEU A 8 1.82 -2.32 -19.23
CA LEU A 8 2.43 -0.99 -19.21
C LEU A 8 1.39 0.09 -18.91
N ASP A 9 0.21 0.05 -19.54
CA ASP A 9 -0.89 0.97 -19.23
C ASP A 9 -1.33 0.86 -17.76
N VAL A 10 -1.48 -0.37 -17.26
CA VAL A 10 -1.82 -0.63 -15.85
C VAL A 10 -0.75 -0.09 -14.90
N SER A 11 0.53 -0.31 -15.19
CA SER A 11 1.64 0.19 -14.37
C SER A 11 1.70 1.72 -14.35
N THR A 12 1.45 2.36 -15.50
CA THR A 12 1.40 3.82 -15.63
C THR A 12 0.22 4.39 -14.85
N ALA A 13 -0.95 3.76 -14.94
CA ALA A 13 -2.12 4.13 -14.16
C ALA A 13 -1.87 3.96 -12.65
N ALA A 14 -1.25 2.84 -12.23
CA ALA A 14 -0.90 2.59 -10.84
C ALA A 14 0.06 3.66 -10.31
N ALA A 15 1.11 4.01 -11.05
CA ALA A 15 2.03 5.08 -10.70
C ALA A 15 1.30 6.43 -10.56
N ASN A 16 0.43 6.78 -11.51
CA ASN A 16 -0.34 8.02 -11.45
C ASN A 16 -1.31 8.07 -10.26
N ASN A 17 -1.97 6.95 -9.94
CA ASN A 17 -2.83 6.85 -8.76
C ASN A 17 -2.03 6.98 -7.45
N PHE A 18 -0.82 6.43 -7.42
CA PHE A 18 0.04 6.42 -6.24
C PHE A 18 0.74 7.77 -5.96
N LYS A 19 0.78 8.69 -6.94
CA LYS A 19 1.28 10.06 -6.68
C LYS A 19 0.46 10.79 -5.61
N LYS A 20 -0.85 10.56 -5.53
CA LYS A 20 -1.73 11.24 -4.57
C LYS A 20 -1.33 11.01 -3.10
N PRO A 21 -1.16 9.78 -2.60
CA PRO A 21 -0.68 9.59 -1.23
C PRO A 21 0.74 10.14 -1.02
N LEU A 22 1.63 10.11 -2.02
CA LEU A 22 2.95 10.73 -1.92
C LEU A 22 2.86 12.25 -1.78
N ASP A 23 2.02 12.92 -2.58
CA ASP A 23 1.75 14.36 -2.47
C ASP A 23 1.24 14.71 -1.06
N LEU A 24 0.31 13.92 -0.52
CA LEU A 24 -0.20 14.13 0.84
C LEU A 24 0.90 13.99 1.91
N ILE A 25 1.83 13.04 1.75
CA ILE A 25 2.98 12.89 2.66
C ILE A 25 3.97 14.05 2.49
N ALA A 26 4.23 14.50 1.27
CA ALA A 26 5.11 15.64 1.00
C ALA A 26 4.56 16.93 1.63
N ILE A 27 3.28 17.25 1.39
CA ILE A 27 2.57 18.37 2.03
C ILE A 27 2.62 18.26 3.56
N HIS A 28 2.48 17.05 4.10
CA HIS A 28 2.60 16.82 5.54
C HIS A 28 4.04 17.05 6.06
N SER A 29 5.07 16.91 5.22
CA SER A 29 6.49 17.05 5.57
C SER A 29 7.04 18.48 5.45
N GLU A 30 6.41 19.35 4.64
CA GLU A 30 7.04 20.59 4.14
C GLU A 30 7.07 21.84 5.07
N GLN A 31 6.29 21.95 6.16
CA GLN A 31 6.21 23.24 6.90
C GLN A 31 5.85 23.12 8.40
N PRO A 32 6.68 23.55 9.38
CA PRO A 32 6.25 23.69 10.77
C PRO A 32 5.18 24.78 10.91
N VAL A 33 3.98 24.43 11.39
CA VAL A 33 2.87 25.39 11.58
C VAL A 33 2.52 25.50 13.06
N ARG A 34 2.36 26.72 13.59
CA ARG A 34 1.81 26.98 14.94
C ARG A 34 0.29 26.77 14.96
N GLY A 35 -0.23 26.08 15.98
CA GLY A 35 -1.68 25.87 16.22
C GLY A 35 -2.10 24.39 16.31
N THR A 36 -3.35 24.11 16.72
CA THR A 36 -3.96 22.76 16.71
C THR A 36 -4.06 22.25 15.27
N GLN A 37 -3.28 21.22 14.94
CA GLN A 37 -2.90 20.94 13.54
C GLN A 37 -4.01 20.31 12.68
N PRO A 38 -4.18 20.78 11.43
CA PRO A 38 -4.93 20.10 10.37
C PRO A 38 -4.16 18.95 9.68
N ARG A 39 -3.05 18.44 10.26
CA ARG A 39 -2.28 17.34 9.66
C ARG A 39 -2.85 15.96 9.98
N ALA A 40 -3.34 15.79 11.20
CA ALA A 40 -4.00 14.57 11.64
C ALA A 40 -5.24 14.23 10.80
N SER A 41 -5.93 15.24 10.25
CA SER A 41 -7.06 15.04 9.35
C SER A 41 -6.65 14.56 7.95
N LEU A 42 -5.37 14.69 7.55
CA LEU A 42 -4.86 14.18 6.28
C LEU A 42 -4.57 12.67 6.34
N ASN A 43 -4.23 12.13 7.52
CA ASN A 43 -3.86 10.72 7.71
C ASN A 43 -4.92 9.74 7.14
N PRO A 44 -6.23 9.91 7.41
CA PRO A 44 -7.27 9.11 6.78
C PRO A 44 -7.29 9.19 5.25
N PHE A 45 -7.07 10.37 4.66
CA PHE A 45 -7.05 10.55 3.21
C PHE A 45 -5.81 9.92 2.57
N THR A 46 -4.66 9.98 3.23
CA THR A 46 -3.42 9.36 2.77
C THR A 46 -3.57 7.84 2.70
N VAL A 47 -4.01 7.19 3.79
CA VAL A 47 -4.20 5.74 3.80
C VAL A 47 -5.28 5.30 2.81
N MET A 48 -6.36 6.09 2.70
CA MET A 48 -7.44 5.82 1.76
C MET A 48 -6.98 5.88 0.32
N SER A 49 -6.17 6.89 -0.03
CA SER A 49 -5.63 7.06 -1.36
C SER A 49 -4.62 5.95 -1.70
N ALA A 50 -3.75 5.56 -0.76
CA ALA A 50 -2.79 4.47 -0.94
C ALA A 50 -3.47 3.11 -1.12
N GLY A 51 -4.39 2.74 -0.24
CA GLY A 51 -5.16 1.50 -0.38
C GLY A 51 -6.08 1.51 -1.59
N GLY A 52 -6.63 2.68 -1.96
CA GLY A 52 -7.40 2.85 -3.19
C GLY A 52 -6.57 2.62 -4.46
N ALA A 53 -5.29 3.04 -4.47
CA ALA A 53 -4.38 2.75 -5.58
C ALA A 53 -4.08 1.24 -5.72
N TRP A 54 -3.94 0.52 -4.59
CA TRP A 54 -3.83 -0.94 -4.57
C TRP A 54 -5.08 -1.62 -5.15
N GLU A 55 -6.26 -1.28 -4.65
CA GLU A 55 -7.53 -1.84 -5.14
C GLU A 55 -7.70 -1.59 -6.64
N ARG A 56 -7.34 -0.38 -7.08
CA ARG A 56 -7.42 0.01 -8.48
C ARG A 56 -6.44 -0.77 -9.36
N LEU A 57 -5.21 -1.03 -8.90
CA LEU A 57 -4.26 -1.91 -9.61
C LEU A 57 -4.87 -3.28 -9.87
N ILE A 58 -5.39 -3.94 -8.82
CA ILE A 58 -5.96 -5.30 -8.93
C ILE A 58 -7.10 -5.31 -9.96
N ALA A 59 -7.94 -4.30 -9.92
CA ALA A 59 -9.07 -4.19 -10.82
C ALA A 59 -8.64 -3.85 -12.27
N ASP A 60 -7.61 -3.03 -12.46
CA ASP A 60 -7.06 -2.69 -13.78
C ASP A 60 -6.30 -3.86 -14.41
N LEU A 61 -5.58 -4.67 -13.62
CA LEU A 61 -4.95 -5.93 -14.07
C LEU A 61 -5.99 -6.90 -14.64
N VAL A 62 -7.12 -7.04 -13.96
CA VAL A 62 -8.25 -7.86 -14.43
C VAL A 62 -8.89 -7.29 -15.68
N GLY A 63 -9.15 -5.98 -15.71
CA GLY A 63 -9.71 -5.34 -16.88
C GLY A 63 -8.81 -5.52 -18.11
N ALA A 64 -7.51 -5.30 -17.94
CA ALA A 64 -6.50 -5.49 -18.96
C ALA A 64 -6.44 -6.94 -19.49
N SER A 65 -6.61 -7.95 -18.63
CA SER A 65 -6.64 -9.36 -19.07
C SER A 65 -7.90 -9.70 -19.88
N GLN A 66 -9.00 -8.96 -19.66
CA GLN A 66 -10.30 -9.15 -20.31
C GLN A 66 -10.57 -8.20 -21.50
N SER A 67 -9.58 -7.37 -21.88
CA SER A 67 -9.67 -6.39 -23.00
C SER A 67 -10.44 -5.10 -22.73
N GLU A 68 -10.69 -4.75 -21.48
CA GLU A 68 -11.22 -3.44 -21.11
C GLU A 68 -10.47 -2.89 -19.91
N LEU A 69 -9.68 -1.81 -20.09
CA LEU A 69 -9.26 -1.03 -18.92
C LEU A 69 -10.52 -0.48 -18.26
N ALA A 70 -10.76 -0.92 -17.04
CA ALA A 70 -12.02 -0.68 -16.40
C ALA A 70 -12.21 0.81 -16.09
N LYS A 71 -13.37 1.38 -16.45
CA LYS A 71 -13.63 2.80 -16.23
C LYS A 71 -13.81 3.12 -14.73
N PRO A 72 -13.58 4.38 -14.29
CA PRO A 72 -13.92 4.81 -12.93
C PRO A 72 -15.37 4.45 -12.59
N GLY A 73 -15.63 3.90 -11.40
CA GLY A 73 -16.98 3.54 -10.95
C GLY A 73 -17.60 2.26 -11.53
N HIS A 74 -16.98 1.65 -12.56
CA HIS A 74 -17.45 0.37 -13.14
C HIS A 74 -16.87 -0.87 -12.42
N HIS A 75 -16.06 -0.63 -11.39
CA HIS A 75 -15.52 -1.67 -10.51
C HIS A 75 -16.53 -2.07 -9.45
N LYS A 76 -17.40 -3.03 -9.76
CA LYS A 76 -17.93 -3.91 -8.72
C LYS A 76 -17.02 -5.13 -8.69
N SER A 77 -15.85 -5.01 -8.05
CA SER A 77 -15.20 -6.22 -7.57
C SER A 77 -16.20 -6.87 -6.61
N ASP A 78 -16.41 -8.18 -6.74
CA ASP A 78 -17.02 -8.95 -5.66
C ASP A 78 -16.34 -8.53 -4.34
N LYS A 79 -17.10 -8.34 -3.27
CA LYS A 79 -16.57 -7.71 -2.04
C LYS A 79 -15.33 -8.48 -1.56
N GLY A 80 -14.24 -7.74 -1.30
CA GLY A 80 -13.06 -8.28 -0.64
C GLY A 80 -12.06 -9.02 -1.53
N MET A 81 -12.05 -8.83 -2.85
CA MET A 81 -11.11 -9.49 -3.78
C MET A 81 -9.67 -8.95 -3.74
N GLN A 82 -9.45 -7.86 -3.02
CA GLN A 82 -8.14 -7.25 -2.77
C GLN A 82 -7.44 -7.80 -1.52
N TYR A 83 -8.08 -8.71 -0.79
CA TYR A 83 -7.55 -9.30 0.45
C TYR A 83 -6.54 -10.41 0.13
N PRO A 84 -5.54 -10.64 1.01
CA PRO A 84 -4.54 -11.66 0.77
C PRO A 84 -5.10 -13.07 0.52
N ASP A 85 -6.17 -13.46 1.21
CA ASP A 85 -6.79 -14.79 1.08
C ASP A 85 -7.61 -14.98 -0.21
N THR A 86 -7.98 -13.90 -0.90
CA THR A 86 -8.87 -13.95 -2.06
C THR A 86 -8.20 -13.51 -3.36
N VAL A 87 -7.20 -12.62 -3.29
CA VAL A 87 -6.59 -11.98 -4.45
C VAL A 87 -5.99 -12.98 -5.44
N ASP A 88 -5.32 -14.03 -4.96
CA ASP A 88 -4.73 -15.04 -5.85
C ASP A 88 -5.79 -15.84 -6.60
N GLY A 89 -6.88 -16.22 -5.92
CA GLY A 89 -8.01 -16.89 -6.55
C GLY A 89 -8.68 -15.99 -7.60
N TYR A 90 -8.85 -14.71 -7.26
CA TYR A 90 -9.45 -13.70 -8.12
C TYR A 90 -8.65 -13.48 -9.41
N LEU A 91 -7.33 -13.26 -9.29
CA LEU A 91 -6.42 -13.03 -10.41
C LEU A 91 -6.25 -14.28 -11.29
N ARG A 92 -6.12 -15.47 -10.68
CA ARG A 92 -6.03 -16.74 -11.44
C ARG A 92 -7.30 -17.05 -12.22
N LYS A 93 -8.47 -16.88 -11.62
CA LYS A 93 -9.78 -17.10 -12.29
C LYS A 93 -9.93 -16.23 -13.55
N ARG A 94 -9.25 -15.08 -13.57
CA ARG A 94 -9.28 -14.09 -14.66
C ARG A 94 -8.03 -14.14 -15.53
N GLN A 95 -7.22 -15.19 -15.38
CA GLN A 95 -6.04 -15.46 -16.20
C GLN A 95 -5.01 -14.32 -16.19
N VAL A 96 -4.94 -13.55 -15.10
CA VAL A 96 -3.92 -12.51 -14.91
C VAL A 96 -2.58 -13.16 -14.53
N ILE A 97 -2.63 -14.16 -13.63
CA ILE A 97 -1.46 -14.85 -13.08
C ILE A 97 -1.65 -16.36 -13.18
N ARG A 98 -0.53 -17.09 -13.16
CA ARG A 98 -0.48 -18.56 -13.10
C ARG A 98 -0.11 -19.03 -11.69
N MET A 99 0.82 -18.33 -11.06
CA MET A 99 1.30 -18.61 -9.71
C MET A 99 0.75 -17.57 -8.72
N PRO A 100 0.48 -17.93 -7.46
CA PRO A 100 0.08 -16.98 -6.43
C PRO A 100 1.04 -15.77 -6.36
N VAL A 101 0.50 -14.55 -6.31
CA VAL A 101 1.31 -13.34 -6.10
C VAL A 101 1.60 -13.15 -4.62
N THR A 102 0.70 -13.58 -3.73
CA THR A 102 0.88 -13.39 -2.28
C THR A 102 2.08 -14.15 -1.70
N SER A 103 2.43 -15.30 -2.28
CA SER A 103 3.64 -16.05 -1.90
C SER A 103 4.93 -15.39 -2.41
N ARG A 104 4.82 -14.49 -3.39
CA ARG A 104 5.93 -13.74 -4.00
C ARG A 104 6.01 -12.30 -3.53
N TRP A 105 5.04 -11.85 -2.74
CA TRP A 105 5.13 -10.54 -2.12
C TRP A 105 6.33 -10.48 -1.19
N GLU A 106 7.15 -9.46 -1.44
CA GLU A 106 8.25 -9.06 -0.58
C GLU A 106 8.10 -7.58 -0.26
N ALA A 107 8.20 -7.22 1.02
CA ALA A 107 8.06 -5.85 1.47
C ALA A 107 8.64 -5.66 2.88
N ALA A 108 9.11 -4.45 3.14
CA ALA A 108 9.35 -3.93 4.48
C ALA A 108 8.06 -3.29 5.04
N TYR A 109 7.69 -3.64 6.26
CA TYR A 109 6.55 -3.04 6.98
C TYR A 109 6.95 -2.62 8.40
N ALA A 110 6.36 -1.54 8.89
CA ALA A 110 6.70 -0.97 10.19
C ALA A 110 5.76 -1.50 11.28
N GLN A 111 6.32 -2.01 12.38
CA GLN A 111 5.55 -2.44 13.56
C GLN A 111 5.50 -1.40 14.68
N GLY A 112 6.21 -0.27 14.55
CA GLY A 112 6.12 0.84 15.50
C GLY A 112 6.17 2.19 14.82
N TRP A 113 6.00 3.25 15.60
CA TRP A 113 6.09 4.62 15.14
C TRP A 113 6.36 5.60 16.29
N HIS A 114 6.95 6.74 15.95
CA HIS A 114 7.07 7.91 16.81
C HIS A 114 6.76 9.17 16.00
N GLY A 115 5.62 9.83 16.27
CA GLY A 115 5.13 10.91 15.42
C GLY A 115 5.03 10.47 13.96
N ALA A 116 5.61 11.23 13.03
CA ALA A 116 5.61 10.87 11.61
C ALA A 116 6.63 9.78 11.21
N MET A 117 7.43 9.25 12.14
CA MET A 117 8.50 8.30 11.84
C MET A 117 8.03 6.85 12.08
N PRO A 118 7.90 6.01 11.04
CA PRO A 118 7.71 4.57 11.24
C PRO A 118 9.02 3.94 11.74
N THR A 119 8.90 3.02 12.69
CA THR A 119 10.02 2.34 13.37
C THR A 119 9.79 0.83 13.41
N ARG A 120 10.79 0.07 13.87
CA ARG A 120 10.74 -1.40 13.95
C ARG A 120 10.32 -2.03 12.62
N TRP A 121 11.08 -1.71 11.57
CA TRP A 121 10.83 -2.25 10.23
C TRP A 121 11.21 -3.74 10.19
N ILE A 122 10.29 -4.55 9.66
CA ILE A 122 10.50 -5.97 9.36
C ILE A 122 10.38 -6.14 7.85
N THR A 123 11.32 -6.86 7.25
CA THR A 123 11.27 -7.23 5.83
C THR A 123 10.86 -8.69 5.70
N VAL A 124 9.82 -8.94 4.91
CA VAL A 124 9.47 -10.29 4.44
C VAL A 124 9.94 -10.44 3.01
N THR A 125 10.64 -11.55 2.74
CA THR A 125 11.13 -11.96 1.43
C THR A 125 10.56 -13.34 1.07
N SER A 126 10.84 -13.81 -0.14
CA SER A 126 10.50 -15.18 -0.58
C SER A 126 11.12 -16.28 0.29
N GLU A 127 12.19 -15.99 1.01
CA GLU A 127 12.89 -16.93 1.91
C GLU A 127 12.39 -16.87 3.37
N SER A 128 11.51 -15.92 3.72
CA SER A 128 10.95 -15.82 5.06
C SER A 128 10.10 -17.05 5.41
N ASN A 129 10.18 -17.49 6.67
CA ASN A 129 9.39 -18.60 7.17
C ASN A 129 7.87 -18.28 7.19
N ASP A 130 7.06 -19.33 7.36
CA ASP A 130 5.60 -19.21 7.35
C ASP A 130 5.06 -18.33 8.47
N ALA A 131 5.67 -18.33 9.65
CA ALA A 131 5.21 -17.52 10.78
C ALA A 131 5.34 -16.02 10.47
N ASP A 132 6.50 -15.60 9.97
CA ASP A 132 6.76 -14.21 9.57
C ASP A 132 5.83 -13.79 8.42
N ARG A 133 5.61 -14.68 7.46
CA ARG A 133 4.67 -14.45 6.36
C ARG A 133 3.23 -14.28 6.87
N GLN A 134 2.77 -15.08 7.83
CA GLN A 134 1.45 -14.93 8.42
C GLN A 134 1.28 -13.61 9.17
N VAL A 135 2.31 -13.14 9.87
CA VAL A 135 2.30 -11.81 10.52
C VAL A 135 2.22 -10.70 9.46
N PHE A 136 2.99 -10.82 8.38
CA PHE A 136 2.93 -9.89 7.25
C PHE A 136 1.55 -9.83 6.60
N LEU A 137 0.93 -10.96 6.27
CA LEU A 137 -0.41 -10.99 5.67
C LEU A 137 -1.48 -10.42 6.62
N ARG A 138 -1.32 -10.60 7.94
CA ARG A 138 -2.15 -9.91 8.94
C ARG A 138 -1.95 -8.40 8.89
N TYR A 139 -0.73 -7.90 8.77
CA TYR A 139 -0.46 -6.48 8.60
C TYR A 139 -1.11 -5.90 7.34
N VAL A 140 -1.08 -6.64 6.22
CA VAL A 140 -1.83 -6.27 5.00
C VAL A 140 -3.33 -6.14 5.28
N ARG A 141 -3.93 -7.10 6.01
CA ARG A 141 -5.34 -7.00 6.42
C ARG A 141 -5.63 -5.78 7.30
N ALA A 142 -4.74 -5.46 8.23
CA ALA A 142 -4.88 -4.25 9.06
C ALA A 142 -4.84 -2.98 8.21
N ALA A 143 -3.93 -2.89 7.23
CA ALA A 143 -3.87 -1.76 6.31
C ALA A 143 -5.15 -1.61 5.47
N ILE A 144 -5.76 -2.71 5.04
CA ILE A 144 -7.09 -2.70 4.38
C ILE A 144 -8.17 -2.22 5.36
N GLY A 145 -8.15 -2.71 6.60
CA GLY A 145 -9.06 -2.29 7.67
C GLY A 145 -8.99 -0.79 7.95
N ALA A 146 -7.78 -0.23 8.10
CA ALA A 146 -7.56 1.20 8.29
C ALA A 146 -8.09 2.02 7.12
N ARG A 147 -7.85 1.56 5.87
CA ARG A 147 -8.42 2.18 4.68
C ARG A 147 -9.95 2.16 4.69
N ASN A 148 -10.57 1.03 5.01
CA ASN A 148 -12.03 0.90 4.98
C ASN A 148 -12.69 1.76 6.05
N ALA A 149 -12.13 1.79 7.26
CA ALA A 149 -12.62 2.67 8.31
C ALA A 149 -12.50 4.15 7.94
N ALA A 150 -11.39 4.54 7.29
CA ALA A 150 -11.22 5.90 6.77
C ALA A 150 -12.27 6.23 5.69
N ALA A 151 -12.49 5.33 4.73
CA ALA A 151 -13.46 5.51 3.66
C ALA A 151 -14.91 5.63 4.16
N HIS A 152 -15.24 4.98 5.27
CA HIS A 152 -16.58 5.00 5.88
C HIS A 152 -16.73 5.99 7.05
N PHE A 153 -15.71 6.81 7.34
CA PHE A 153 -15.69 7.68 8.53
C PHE A 153 -15.99 6.93 9.83
N ALA A 154 -15.56 5.66 9.91
CA ALA A 154 -15.86 4.72 10.98
C ALA A 154 -14.61 4.38 11.81
N LEU A 155 -13.64 5.30 11.88
CA LEU A 155 -12.36 5.09 12.58
C LEU A 155 -12.59 4.71 14.06
N ALA A 156 -13.42 5.47 14.78
CA ALA A 156 -13.74 5.23 16.19
C ALA A 156 -14.41 3.87 16.43
N GLN A 157 -15.41 3.53 15.59
CA GLN A 157 -16.15 2.26 15.69
C GLN A 157 -15.23 1.07 15.41
N THR A 158 -14.37 1.21 14.41
CA THR A 158 -13.42 0.16 14.02
C THR A 158 -12.35 -0.01 15.08
N ALA A 159 -11.75 1.08 15.58
CA ALA A 159 -10.76 1.08 16.66
C ALA A 159 -11.29 0.35 17.90
N ASN A 160 -12.53 0.64 18.32
CA ASN A 160 -13.14 -0.01 19.47
C ASN A 160 -13.41 -1.50 19.25
N ALA A 161 -13.79 -1.90 18.03
CA ALA A 161 -14.07 -3.29 17.69
C ALA A 161 -12.81 -4.18 17.68
N ILE A 162 -11.65 -3.62 17.32
CA ILE A 162 -10.38 -4.38 17.16
C ILE A 162 -9.33 -4.09 18.23
N ALA A 163 -9.60 -3.21 19.20
CA ALA A 163 -8.73 -2.87 20.32
C ALA A 163 -8.25 -4.08 21.15
N GLY A 164 -8.96 -5.22 21.08
CA GLY A 164 -8.57 -6.47 21.71
C GLY A 164 -7.57 -7.32 20.92
N GLU A 165 -7.62 -7.31 19.59
CA GLU A 165 -6.90 -8.26 18.73
C GLU A 165 -5.44 -7.85 18.44
N TRP A 166 -5.12 -6.56 18.58
CA TRP A 166 -3.84 -6.00 18.11
C TRP A 166 -2.88 -5.53 19.21
N LYS A 167 -3.29 -5.59 20.49
CA LYS A 167 -2.43 -5.24 21.65
C LYS A 167 -1.18 -6.12 21.76
N GLU A 168 -1.23 -7.34 21.25
CA GLU A 168 -0.14 -8.32 21.34
C GLU A 168 1.10 -7.95 20.49
N TYR A 169 0.96 -7.06 19.50
CA TYR A 169 2.02 -6.77 18.50
C TYR A 169 2.64 -5.37 18.63
N GLY A 170 2.39 -4.68 19.74
CA GLY A 170 3.19 -3.53 20.15
C GLY A 170 2.84 -2.18 19.49
N GLY A 171 1.71 -2.04 18.82
CA GLY A 171 1.18 -0.74 18.38
C GLY A 171 -0.16 -0.86 17.64
N HIS A 172 -1.14 -0.03 17.99
CA HIS A 172 -2.46 -0.02 17.36
C HIS A 172 -2.50 1.00 16.21
N PRO A 173 -3.04 0.70 15.00
CA PRO A 173 -3.20 1.69 13.92
C PRO A 173 -3.88 3.02 14.35
N TRP A 174 -4.60 2.94 15.47
CA TRP A 174 -5.47 3.94 16.08
C TRP A 174 -4.88 4.56 17.35
N ASP A 175 -3.66 4.16 17.76
CA ASP A 175 -2.92 4.82 18.83
C ASP A 175 -2.40 6.16 18.30
N SER A 176 -3.32 7.11 18.16
CA SER A 176 -3.05 8.46 17.71
C SER A 176 -2.50 9.33 18.85
N ASP A 177 -1.49 10.12 18.55
CA ASP A 177 -0.97 11.20 19.40
C ASP A 177 -1.85 12.47 19.36
N ALA A 178 -2.71 12.59 18.35
CA ALA A 178 -3.81 13.55 18.38
C ALA A 178 -4.91 13.02 19.31
N ALA A 179 -5.34 13.83 20.27
CA ALA A 179 -6.41 13.54 21.24
C ALA A 179 -7.82 13.43 20.60
N SER A 180 -7.91 12.82 19.41
CA SER A 180 -9.09 12.65 18.56
C SER A 180 -9.00 11.31 17.83
N ASP A 181 -10.14 10.74 17.44
CA ASP A 181 -10.21 9.49 16.67
C ASP A 181 -9.67 9.65 15.24
N THR A 182 -8.36 9.47 15.08
CA THR A 182 -7.66 9.51 13.79
C THR A 182 -6.62 8.39 13.68
N LEU A 183 -6.01 8.25 12.51
CA LEU A 183 -4.89 7.35 12.28
C LEU A 183 -3.57 8.04 12.62
N GLN A 184 -2.66 7.28 13.22
CA GLN A 184 -1.34 7.77 13.59
C GLN A 184 -0.47 8.00 12.33
N SER A 185 0.26 9.12 12.26
CA SER A 185 0.98 9.56 11.05
C SER A 185 2.08 8.58 10.57
N GLY A 186 2.90 8.09 11.50
CA GLY A 186 3.92 7.05 11.24
C GLY A 186 3.30 5.72 10.81
N TYR A 187 2.18 5.30 11.41
CA TYR A 187 1.43 4.15 10.89
C TYR A 187 0.98 4.39 9.45
N VAL A 188 0.38 5.55 9.14
CA VAL A 188 -0.08 5.86 7.78
C VAL A 188 1.05 5.86 6.77
N ARG A 189 2.23 6.40 7.12
CA ARG A 189 3.43 6.32 6.26
C ARG A 189 3.90 4.88 6.08
N GLY A 190 3.92 4.08 7.14
CA GLY A 190 4.26 2.65 7.08
C GLY A 190 3.29 1.84 6.20
N ALA A 191 1.98 2.05 6.36
CA ALA A 191 0.95 1.42 5.53
C ALA A 191 1.01 1.90 4.07
N THR A 192 1.34 3.17 3.84
CA THR A 192 1.55 3.68 2.47
C THR A 192 2.79 3.05 1.83
N ALA A 193 3.90 2.95 2.56
CA ALA A 193 5.11 2.24 2.11
C ALA A 193 4.83 0.77 1.77
N LEU A 194 4.00 0.09 2.57
CA LEU A 194 3.53 -1.25 2.27
C LEU A 194 2.81 -1.30 0.92
N TRP A 195 1.83 -0.43 0.69
CA TRP A 195 1.07 -0.42 -0.56
C TRP A 195 1.94 -0.15 -1.79
N LEU A 196 2.90 0.77 -1.66
CA LEU A 196 3.87 1.06 -2.72
C LEU A 196 4.63 -0.21 -3.14
N GLN A 197 5.18 -0.92 -2.14
CA GLN A 197 5.95 -2.14 -2.37
C GLN A 197 5.05 -3.24 -2.95
N LEU A 198 3.85 -3.45 -2.39
CA LEU A 198 2.89 -4.44 -2.89
C LEU A 198 2.48 -4.22 -4.34
N ILE A 199 2.31 -2.97 -4.77
CA ILE A 199 2.05 -2.63 -6.17
C ILE A 199 3.24 -3.04 -7.04
N ASP A 200 4.46 -2.62 -6.69
CA ASP A 200 5.68 -2.92 -7.48
C ASP A 200 5.96 -4.43 -7.54
N THR A 201 5.94 -5.14 -6.40
CA THR A 201 6.15 -6.60 -6.38
C THR A 201 5.05 -7.35 -7.14
N THR A 202 3.80 -6.86 -7.13
CA THR A 202 2.73 -7.49 -7.92
C THR A 202 2.95 -7.31 -9.42
N LEU A 203 3.38 -6.11 -9.86
CA LEU A 203 3.71 -5.86 -11.27
C LEU A 203 4.87 -6.74 -11.74
N VAL A 204 5.92 -6.88 -10.92
CA VAL A 204 7.06 -7.77 -11.18
C VAL A 204 6.60 -9.23 -11.26
N ALA A 205 5.80 -9.68 -10.31
CA ALA A 205 5.29 -11.05 -10.26
C ALA A 205 4.41 -11.38 -11.48
N VAL A 206 3.54 -10.46 -11.90
CA VAL A 206 2.74 -10.62 -13.11
C VAL A 206 3.64 -10.71 -14.34
N ALA A 207 4.59 -9.78 -14.53
CA ALA A 207 5.52 -9.82 -15.66
C ALA A 207 6.30 -11.15 -15.73
N ALA A 208 6.82 -11.61 -14.60
CA ALA A 208 7.53 -12.88 -14.51
C ALA A 208 6.66 -14.10 -14.88
N ASP A 209 5.38 -14.13 -14.48
CA ASP A 209 4.44 -15.22 -14.85
C ASP A 209 4.20 -15.35 -16.35
N HIS A 210 4.35 -14.24 -17.08
CA HIS A 210 4.22 -14.19 -18.54
C HIS A 210 5.57 -14.23 -19.26
N GLY A 211 6.69 -14.30 -18.54
CA GLY A 211 8.04 -14.34 -19.11
C GLY A 211 8.49 -13.01 -19.72
N TRP A 212 7.97 -11.89 -19.23
CA TRP A 212 8.33 -10.54 -19.69
C TRP A 212 9.42 -9.93 -18.80
N ASP A 213 10.23 -9.03 -19.37
CA ASP A 213 11.13 -8.18 -18.59
C ASP A 213 10.30 -7.29 -17.65
N PRO A 214 10.50 -7.36 -16.32
CA PRO A 214 9.74 -6.55 -15.38
C PRO A 214 10.11 -5.06 -15.40
N ALA A 215 11.32 -4.69 -15.88
CA ALA A 215 11.87 -3.35 -15.74
C ALA A 215 10.94 -2.21 -16.24
N PRO A 216 10.25 -2.33 -17.40
CA PRO A 216 9.37 -1.28 -17.91
C PRO A 216 8.10 -1.04 -17.08
N PHE A 217 7.66 -2.05 -16.31
CA PHE A 217 6.42 -1.99 -15.54
C PHE A 217 6.62 -1.52 -14.11
N ARG A 218 7.87 -1.33 -13.68
CA ARG A 218 8.15 -0.98 -12.29
C ARG A 218 7.83 0.47 -11.99
N LEU A 219 7.49 0.73 -10.73
CA LEU A 219 7.29 2.10 -10.25
C LEU A 219 8.62 2.89 -10.23
N PRO A 220 8.58 4.22 -10.18
CA PRO A 220 9.81 5.02 -10.06
C PRO A 220 10.68 4.62 -8.86
N ALA A 221 11.96 4.36 -9.12
CA ALA A 221 12.91 3.92 -8.10
C ALA A 221 13.06 4.91 -6.94
N ASP A 222 12.96 6.21 -7.25
CA ASP A 222 13.06 7.31 -6.30
C ASP A 222 12.06 7.20 -5.13
N TRP A 223 10.89 6.62 -5.38
CA TRP A 223 9.86 6.45 -4.34
C TRP A 223 10.25 5.43 -3.26
N PHE A 224 11.24 4.59 -3.52
CA PHE A 224 11.77 3.59 -2.59
C PHE A 224 12.98 4.09 -1.81
N GLY A 225 13.51 5.27 -2.17
CA GLY A 225 14.67 5.87 -1.51
C GLY A 225 14.39 6.29 -0.06
N ALA A 226 15.46 6.43 0.72
CA ALA A 226 15.40 7.03 2.05
C ALA A 226 14.96 8.50 2.02
N VAL A 227 15.47 9.22 1.01
CA VAL A 227 15.15 10.61 0.69
C VAL A 227 14.88 10.67 -0.80
N ALA A 228 13.80 11.33 -1.19
CA ALA A 228 13.48 11.51 -2.59
C ALA A 228 14.41 12.54 -3.25
N THR A 229 14.86 12.20 -4.45
CA THR A 229 15.83 12.94 -5.26
C THR A 229 15.20 13.62 -6.47
N SER A 230 13.96 13.25 -6.84
CA SER A 230 13.23 13.90 -7.93
C SER A 230 12.83 15.33 -7.58
N ASP A 231 12.87 16.25 -8.55
CA ASP A 231 12.60 17.68 -8.35
C ASP A 231 11.30 17.98 -7.60
N ARG A 232 10.23 17.23 -7.89
CA ARG A 232 8.91 17.40 -7.25
C ARG A 232 8.92 17.06 -5.76
N TYR A 233 9.72 16.08 -5.34
CA TYR A 233 9.75 15.57 -3.98
C TYR A 233 11.14 15.73 -3.34
N HIS A 234 11.96 16.62 -3.89
CA HIS A 234 13.36 16.71 -3.53
C HIS A 234 13.50 16.96 -2.02
N GLY A 235 14.27 16.10 -1.35
CA GLY A 235 14.54 16.20 0.09
C GLY A 235 13.43 15.64 0.98
N VAL A 236 12.34 15.10 0.41
CA VAL A 236 11.25 14.52 1.21
C VAL A 236 11.65 13.14 1.73
N GLU A 237 11.60 12.97 3.05
CA GLU A 237 11.68 11.67 3.73
C GLU A 237 10.29 11.05 3.86
N PHE A 238 9.86 10.31 2.83
CA PHE A 238 8.55 9.66 2.86
C PHE A 238 8.41 8.68 4.03
N TRP A 239 9.48 7.94 4.33
CA TRP A 239 9.47 6.76 5.21
C TRP A 239 10.26 6.96 6.50
N GLY A 240 10.51 8.21 6.90
CA GLY A 240 11.34 8.54 8.06
C GLY A 240 12.81 8.18 7.86
N GLY A 241 13.36 8.49 6.69
CA GLY A 241 14.75 8.22 6.33
C GLY A 241 15.08 6.75 6.01
N ARG A 242 14.07 5.86 5.96
CA ARG A 242 14.26 4.44 5.61
C ARG A 242 14.15 4.23 4.09
N ALA A 243 15.16 3.63 3.48
CA ALA A 243 15.00 3.05 2.15
C ALA A 243 14.14 1.76 2.22
N LEU A 244 13.18 1.63 1.31
CA LEU A 244 12.27 0.49 1.26
C LEU A 244 12.89 -0.72 0.56
N HIS A 245 12.34 -1.90 0.84
CA HIS A 245 12.69 -3.11 0.11
C HIS A 245 12.16 -3.01 -1.32
N ARG A 246 12.94 -3.50 -2.26
CA ARG A 246 12.54 -3.62 -3.66
C ARG A 246 13.10 -4.90 -4.22
N VAL A 247 12.24 -5.73 -4.78
CA VAL A 247 12.62 -6.99 -5.41
C VAL A 247 13.60 -6.68 -6.55
N ALA A 248 14.71 -7.42 -6.61
CA ALA A 248 15.75 -7.25 -7.62
C ALA A 248 15.16 -7.42 -9.04
#